data_AF-A0A7W9C629-F1
#
_entry.id   AF-A0A7W9C629-F1
#
_cell.length_a   1.000
_cell.length_b   1.000
_cell.length_c   1.000
_cell.angle_alpha   90.00
_cell.angle_beta   90.00
_cell.angle_gamma   90.00
#
_symmetry.space_group_name_H-M   'P 1'
#
loop_
_entity.id
_entity.type
_entity.pdbx_description
1 polymer ?
#
loop_
_entity_poly.entity_id
_entity_poly.type
_entity_poly.pdbx_seq_one_letter_code
_entity_poly.pdbx_strand_id
1 'polypeptide(L)'
;MPFTLELPQSLILTRAPAGADAAVYSVRAAGGLPLVMIYVGPASQFPIYDGEVVRAGGRASVVVSEGGRRQALEHLFQRPSAPQEIHIWVASVDDAARDLAERIAQSVDAR
;
A
#
# COMPACT_ATOMS: atom_id res chain seq x y z
N MET A 1 0.73 11.28 -10.93
CA MET A 1 1.10 10.42 -9.77
C MET A 1 1.95 9.27 -10.28
N PRO A 2 2.87 8.72 -9.47
CA PRO A 2 3.77 7.63 -9.88
C PRO A 2 3.11 6.24 -9.88
N PHE A 3 1.82 6.17 -9.54
CA PHE A 3 1.02 4.96 -9.54
C PHE A 3 -0.42 5.25 -9.96
N THR A 4 -1.16 4.20 -10.29
CA THR A 4 -2.63 4.15 -10.34
C THR A 4 -3.18 3.33 -9.19
N LEU A 5 -4.46 3.51 -8.88
CA LEU A 5 -5.24 2.66 -7.99
C LEU A 5 -6.72 2.72 -8.38
N GLU A 6 -7.46 1.67 -8.03
CA GLU A 6 -8.93 1.71 -8.04
C GLU A 6 -9.41 2.33 -6.73
N LEU A 7 -10.01 3.52 -6.81
CA LEU A 7 -10.52 4.25 -5.65
C LEU A 7 -12.05 4.24 -5.64
N PRO A 8 -12.68 3.54 -4.68
CA PRO A 8 -14.13 3.62 -4.46
C PRO A 8 -14.61 5.05 -4.24
N GLN A 9 -15.78 5.40 -4.76
CA GLN A 9 -16.35 6.77 -4.68
C GLN A 9 -16.56 7.28 -3.24
N SER A 10 -16.72 6.38 -2.27
CA SER A 10 -16.88 6.70 -0.85
C SER A 10 -15.56 7.06 -0.14
N LEU A 11 -14.42 6.89 -0.82
CA LEU A 11 -13.10 7.08 -0.26
C LEU A 11 -12.39 8.25 -0.95
N ILE A 12 -11.44 8.82 -0.21
CA ILE A 12 -10.57 9.89 -0.68
C ILE A 12 -9.12 9.45 -0.61
N LEU A 13 -8.33 9.98 -1.53
CA LEU A 13 -6.87 9.88 -1.52
C LEU A 13 -6.29 11.23 -1.08
N THR A 14 -5.60 11.24 0.06
CA THR A 14 -4.88 12.43 0.51
C THR A 14 -3.38 12.25 0.28
N ARG A 15 -2.66 13.36 0.08
CA ARG A 15 -1.20 13.38 -0.10
C ARG A 15 -0.58 14.30 0.95
N ALA A 16 0.49 13.85 1.58
CA ALA A 16 1.35 14.65 2.43
C ALA A 16 2.83 14.52 1.99
N PRO A 17 3.64 15.59 2.07
CA PRO A 17 5.08 15.48 1.88
C PRO A 17 5.71 14.63 3.00
N ALA A 18 6.74 13.85 2.67
CA ALA A 18 7.45 12.96 3.60
C ALA A 18 8.98 13.14 3.54
N GLY A 19 9.45 14.26 3.00
CA GLY A 19 10.85 14.57 2.72
C GLY A 19 10.97 15.37 1.42
N ALA A 20 12.21 15.70 1.02
CA ALA A 20 12.46 16.43 -0.21
C ALA A 20 12.01 15.64 -1.46
N ASP A 21 12.32 14.35 -1.49
CA ASP A 21 12.06 13.46 -2.63
C ASP A 21 11.02 12.37 -2.31
N ALA A 22 10.20 12.59 -1.27
CA ALA A 22 9.25 11.60 -0.78
C ALA A 22 7.86 12.18 -0.52
N ALA A 23 6.84 11.35 -0.74
CA ALA A 23 5.46 11.64 -0.39
C ALA A 23 4.77 10.41 0.18
N VAL A 24 3.85 10.64 1.10
CA VAL A 24 2.94 9.62 1.62
C VAL A 24 1.54 9.95 1.15
N TYR A 25 0.86 8.94 0.62
CA TYR A 25 -0.55 8.99 0.30
C TYR A 25 -1.33 8.11 1.25
N SER A 26 -2.57 8.48 1.49
CA SER A 26 -3.46 7.72 2.37
C SER A 26 -4.85 7.62 1.74
N VAL A 27 -5.34 6.39 1.65
CA VAL A 27 -6.72 6.10 1.28
C VAL A 27 -7.55 5.99 2.55
N ARG A 28 -8.63 6.76 2.65
CA ARG A 28 -9.50 6.82 3.83
C ARG A 28 -10.91 7.28 3.47
N ALA A 29 -11.87 7.01 4.35
CA ALA A 29 -13.15 7.73 4.31
C ALA A 29 -12.93 9.20 4.73
N ALA A 30 -13.82 10.10 4.32
CA ALA A 30 -13.75 11.50 4.74
C ALA A 30 -13.80 11.60 6.28
N GLY A 31 -12.76 12.16 6.89
CA GLY A 31 -12.61 12.24 8.37
C GLY A 31 -12.27 10.93 9.07
N GLY A 32 -12.12 9.81 8.34
CA GLY A 32 -11.80 8.50 8.89
C GLY A 32 -10.30 8.22 9.06
N LEU A 33 -9.99 7.10 9.70
CA LEU A 33 -8.63 6.57 9.78
C LEU A 33 -8.16 6.04 8.42
N PRO A 34 -6.83 6.02 8.16
CA PRO A 34 -6.26 5.39 6.99
C PRO A 34 -6.63 3.91 6.87
N LEU A 35 -7.05 3.49 5.68
CA LEU A 35 -7.21 2.09 5.29
C LEU A 35 -5.95 1.55 4.64
N VAL A 36 -5.39 2.35 3.71
CA VAL A 36 -4.16 2.04 2.97
C VAL A 36 -3.24 3.24 3.05
N MET A 37 -1.96 2.96 3.19
CA MET A 37 -0.88 3.94 3.14
C MET A 37 0.03 3.60 1.96
N ILE A 38 0.51 4.64 1.26
CA ILE A 38 1.39 4.49 0.10
C ILE A 38 2.54 5.47 0.26
N TYR A 39 3.72 4.96 0.56
CA TYR A 39 4.96 5.72 0.51
C TYR A 39 5.54 5.68 -0.90
N VAL A 40 6.04 6.82 -1.35
CA VAL A 40 6.73 6.99 -2.62
C VAL A 40 8.01 7.78 -2.36
N GLY A 41 9.17 7.22 -2.68
CA GLY A 41 10.45 7.89 -2.42
C GLY A 41 11.68 7.01 -2.59
N PRO A 42 12.79 7.34 -1.91
CA PRO A 42 13.95 6.47 -1.75
C PRO A 42 13.63 5.12 -1.09
N ALA A 43 14.64 4.25 -0.93
CA ALA A 43 14.45 2.97 -0.25
C ALA A 43 13.89 3.14 1.17
N SER A 44 12.89 2.32 1.51
CA SER A 44 12.19 2.29 2.79
C SER A 44 12.31 0.92 3.45
N GLN A 45 11.97 0.83 4.73
CA GLN A 45 11.92 -0.47 5.40
C GLN A 45 10.84 -1.35 4.75
N PHE A 46 11.23 -2.56 4.34
CA PHE A 46 10.34 -3.63 3.88
C PHE A 46 11.01 -4.98 4.19
N PRO A 47 10.29 -5.99 4.73
CA PRO A 47 8.88 -5.93 5.12
C PRO A 47 8.66 -5.29 6.51
N ILE A 48 7.47 -4.74 6.72
CA ILE A 48 6.94 -4.27 8.00
C ILE A 48 6.11 -5.38 8.68
N TYR A 49 5.39 -6.19 7.91
CA TYR A 49 4.64 -7.34 8.42
C TYR A 49 5.49 -8.62 8.41
N ASP A 50 5.29 -9.49 9.40
CA ASP A 50 5.85 -10.84 9.39
C ASP A 50 4.93 -11.78 8.60
N GLY A 51 5.41 -12.27 7.47
CA GLY A 51 4.62 -13.08 6.55
C GLY A 51 5.44 -13.64 5.38
N GLU A 52 4.75 -14.38 4.51
CA GLU A 52 5.37 -14.96 3.32
C GLU A 52 5.60 -13.87 2.26
N VAL A 53 6.84 -13.71 1.80
CA VAL A 53 7.15 -12.79 0.70
C VAL A 53 6.94 -13.49 -0.65
N VAL A 54 5.93 -13.04 -1.39
CA VAL A 54 5.59 -13.52 -2.74
C VAL A 54 6.00 -12.47 -3.78
N ARG A 55 6.52 -12.90 -4.93
CA ARG A 55 6.86 -12.01 -6.05
C ARG A 55 6.00 -12.33 -7.26
N ALA A 56 5.21 -11.36 -7.70
CA ALA A 56 4.33 -11.46 -8.85
C ALA A 56 3.96 -10.07 -9.38
N GLY A 57 3.70 -9.94 -10.69
CA GLY A 57 3.21 -8.69 -11.28
C GLY A 57 4.12 -7.48 -11.06
N GLY A 58 5.44 -7.67 -11.05
CA GLY A 58 6.42 -6.57 -10.89
C GLY A 58 6.59 -6.04 -9.45
N ARG A 59 5.98 -6.68 -8.45
CA ARG A 59 6.12 -6.33 -7.03
C ARG A 59 6.50 -7.51 -6.15
N ALA A 60 7.13 -7.21 -5.02
CA ALA A 60 7.14 -8.09 -3.86
C ALA A 60 5.90 -7.81 -3.00
N SER A 61 5.31 -8.82 -2.38
CA SER A 61 4.15 -8.67 -1.50
C SER A 61 4.33 -9.53 -0.25
N VAL A 62 3.99 -9.01 0.92
CA VAL A 62 3.94 -9.78 2.17
C VAL A 62 2.53 -10.31 2.35
N VAL A 63 2.43 -11.63 2.42
CA VAL A 63 1.19 -12.35 2.57
C VAL A 63 1.13 -12.99 3.94
N VAL A 64 0.17 -12.59 4.75
CA VAL A 64 -0.05 -13.07 6.12
C VAL A 64 -1.19 -14.08 6.12
N SER A 65 -1.04 -15.16 6.90
CA SER A 65 -2.08 -16.17 7.08
C SER A 65 -2.61 -16.13 8.52
N GLU A 66 -3.83 -15.63 8.71
CA GLU A 66 -4.49 -15.47 10.01
C GLU A 66 -5.90 -16.06 9.95
N GLY A 67 -6.29 -16.88 10.94
CA GLY A 67 -7.65 -17.42 11.02
C GLY A 67 -8.11 -18.23 9.80
N GLY A 68 -7.19 -18.88 9.08
CA GLY A 68 -7.48 -19.62 7.84
C GLY A 68 -7.67 -18.73 6.61
N ARG A 69 -7.48 -17.42 6.75
CA ARG A 69 -7.49 -16.44 5.64
C ARG A 69 -6.07 -16.04 5.29
N ARG A 70 -5.85 -15.79 4.01
CA ARG A 70 -4.55 -15.38 3.45
C ARG A 70 -4.73 -13.99 2.85
N GLN A 71 -4.01 -13.00 3.37
CA GLN A 71 -4.15 -11.59 2.97
C GLN A 71 -2.80 -10.96 2.62
N ALA A 72 -2.74 -10.21 1.53
CA ALA A 72 -1.59 -9.41 1.17
C ALA A 72 -1.67 -8.04 1.87
N LEU A 73 -0.81 -7.82 2.87
CA LEU A 73 -0.86 -6.61 3.72
C LEU A 73 0.18 -5.56 3.34
N GLU A 74 1.17 -5.94 2.53
CA GLU A 74 2.27 -5.06 2.14
C GLU A 74 2.68 -5.37 0.71
N HIS A 75 3.02 -4.33 -0.06
CA HIS A 75 3.52 -4.45 -1.42
C HIS A 75 4.65 -3.46 -1.66
N LEU A 76 5.67 -3.90 -2.39
CA LEU A 76 6.80 -3.06 -2.78
C LEU A 76 7.06 -3.19 -4.29
N PHE A 77 6.97 -2.06 -4.98
CA PHE A 77 7.52 -1.88 -6.31
C PHE A 77 8.89 -1.20 -6.21
N GLN A 78 9.90 -1.77 -6.86
CA GLN A 78 11.23 -1.16 -6.99
C GLN A 78 11.43 -0.71 -8.44
N ARG A 79 11.90 0.53 -8.62
CA ARG A 79 12.00 1.21 -9.92
C ARG A 79 13.45 1.64 -10.16
N PRO A 80 13.94 1.63 -11.42
CA PRO A 80 15.31 2.03 -11.74
C PRO A 80 15.55 3.55 -11.65
N SER A 81 14.49 4.34 -11.57
CA SER A 81 14.53 5.80 -11.53
C SER A 81 13.63 6.34 -10.42
N ALA A 82 13.89 7.57 -9.97
CA ALA A 82 13.06 8.21 -8.96
C ALA A 82 11.57 8.31 -9.36
N PRO A 83 10.63 8.16 -8.41
CA PRO A 83 10.83 7.59 -7.07
C PRO A 83 11.28 6.12 -7.12
N GLN A 84 12.31 5.77 -6.34
CA GLN A 84 12.94 4.44 -6.37
C GLN A 84 11.99 3.34 -5.88
N GLU A 85 11.14 3.67 -4.90
CA GLU A 85 10.18 2.73 -4.33
C GLU A 85 8.77 3.31 -4.31
N ILE A 86 7.81 2.41 -4.51
CA ILE A 86 6.41 2.60 -4.16
C ILE A 86 6.06 1.49 -3.19
N HIS A 87 5.94 1.85 -1.92
CA HIS A 87 5.68 0.93 -0.83
C HIS A 87 4.24 1.15 -0.32
N ILE A 88 3.40 0.13 -0.43
CA ILE A 88 1.99 0.11 -0.05
C ILE A 88 1.81 -0.79 1.17
N TRP A 89 1.06 -0.35 2.18
CA TRP A 89 0.64 -1.23 3.27
C TRP A 89 -0.79 -0.98 3.74
N VAL A 90 -1.45 -2.06 4.18
CA VAL A 90 -2.80 -2.03 4.75
C VAL A 90 -2.72 -1.58 6.21
N ALA A 91 -3.23 -0.39 6.51
CA ALA A 91 -3.18 0.19 7.84
C ALA A 91 -4.36 -0.21 8.74
N SER A 92 -5.44 -0.75 8.16
CA SER A 92 -6.63 -1.15 8.91
C SER A 92 -6.39 -2.43 9.72
N VAL A 93 -6.89 -2.44 10.95
CA VAL A 93 -6.88 -3.60 11.86
C VAL A 93 -8.25 -4.25 12.06
N ASP A 94 -9.33 -3.59 11.63
CA ASP A 94 -10.69 -4.16 11.59
C ASP A 94 -10.83 -5.04 10.35
N ASP A 95 -11.39 -6.25 10.49
CA ASP A 95 -11.42 -7.27 9.43
C ASP A 95 -12.20 -6.82 8.18
N ALA A 96 -13.37 -6.19 8.34
CA ALA A 96 -14.17 -5.74 7.19
C ALA A 96 -13.47 -4.60 6.43
N ALA A 97 -12.89 -3.66 7.18
CA ALA A 97 -12.09 -2.58 6.62
C ALA A 97 -10.76 -3.09 6.02
N ARG A 98 -10.17 -4.15 6.58
CA ARG A 98 -8.94 -4.80 6.11
C ARG A 98 -9.15 -5.47 4.75
N ASP A 99 -10.29 -6.11 4.51
CA ASP A 99 -10.62 -6.69 3.20
C ASP A 99 -10.77 -5.64 2.10
N LEU A 100 -11.40 -4.51 2.42
CA LEU A 100 -11.50 -3.39 1.50
C LEU A 100 -10.12 -2.77 1.23
N ALA A 101 -9.32 -2.60 2.28
CA ALA A 101 -7.97 -2.05 2.19
C ALA A 101 -7.06 -2.93 1.34
N GLU A 102 -7.09 -4.25 1.54
CA GLU A 102 -6.34 -5.22 0.74
C GLU A 102 -6.69 -5.11 -0.75
N ARG A 103 -7.99 -5.07 -1.11
CA ARG A 103 -8.39 -4.92 -2.52
C ARG A 103 -7.84 -3.63 -3.15
N ILE A 104 -7.90 -2.53 -2.41
CA ILE A 104 -7.37 -1.24 -2.87
C ILE A 104 -5.85 -1.32 -3.02
N ALA A 105 -5.14 -1.89 -2.04
CA ALA A 105 -3.69 -2.05 -2.07
C ALA A 105 -3.23 -2.93 -3.26
N GLN A 106 -3.95 -4.02 -3.53
CA GLN A 106 -3.69 -4.88 -4.68
C GLN A 106 -3.94 -4.19 -6.02
N SER A 107 -4.88 -3.26 -6.10
CA SER A 107 -5.16 -2.47 -7.31
C SER A 107 -4.06 -1.45 -7.65
N VAL A 108 -3.14 -1.19 -6.70
CA VAL A 108 -2.04 -0.24 -6.95
C VAL A 108 -1.11 -0.82 -8.00
N ASP A 109 -0.83 -0.02 -9.02
CA ASP A 109 0.12 -0.36 -10.09
C ASP A 109 1.09 0.80 -10.33
N ALA A 110 2.36 0.47 -10.54
CA ALA A 110 3.43 1.44 -10.73
C ALA A 110 3.40 1.98 -12.18
N ARG A 111 3.70 3.28 -12.34
CA ARG A 111 3.89 3.92 -13.65
C ARG A 111 5.35 4.13 -14.01
#